data_AF-A0A9D6ENT5-F1
#
_entry.id   AF-A0A9D6ENT5-F1
#
_cell.length_a   1.000
_cell.length_b   1.000
_cell.length_c   1.000
_cell.angle_alpha   90.00
_cell.angle_beta   90.00
_cell.angle_gamma   90.00
#
_symmetry.space_group_name_H-M   'P 1'
#
loop_
_entity.id
_entity.type
_entity.pdbx_description
1 polymer ?
#
loop_
_entity_poly.entity_id
_entity_poly.type
_entity_poly.pdbx_seq_one_letter_code
_entity_poly.pdbx_strand_id
1 'polypeptide(L)' 'AARARVIVQATTHYKDPGVLAKVSEELGEAMPGIETSKLAEKELLQTRGW' A
#
# COMPACT_ATOMS: atom_id res chain seq x y z
N ALA A 1 -15.36 -3.95 -1.14
CA ALA A 1 -15.70 -2.85 -0.21
C ALA A 1 -14.88 -2.86 1.09
N ALA A 2 -14.54 -4.02 1.67
CA ALA A 2 -13.80 -4.12 2.94
C ALA A 2 -12.47 -3.33 2.96
N ARG A 3 -11.63 -3.45 1.92
CA ARG A 3 -10.35 -2.71 1.83
C ARG A 3 -10.49 -1.18 1.95
N ALA A 4 -11.51 -0.59 1.34
CA ALA A 4 -11.70 0.87 1.38
C ALA A 4 -11.98 1.38 2.80
N ARG A 5 -12.85 0.67 3.54
CA ARG A 5 -13.20 1.01 4.93
C ARG A 5 -11.98 0.89 5.86
N VAL A 6 -11.13 -0.11 5.62
CA VAL A 6 -9.91 -0.32 6.39
C VAL A 6 -8.90 0.79 6.15
N ILE A 7 -8.66 1.18 4.90
CA ILE A 7 -7.71 2.25 4.54
C ILE A 7 -8.12 3.57 5.21
N VAL A 8 -9.41 3.91 5.23
CA VAL A 8 -9.92 5.12 5.90
C VAL A 8 -9.70 5.05 7.42
N GLN A 9 -9.93 3.91 8.04
CA GLN A 9 -9.70 3.74 9.48
C GLN A 9 -8.21 3.79 9.85
N ALA A 10 -7.34 3.17 9.05
CA ALA A 10 -5.89 3.18 9.25
C ALA A 10 -5.30 4.58 9.06
N THR A 11 -5.76 5.34 8.07
CA THR A 11 -5.34 6.74 7.85
C THR A 11 -5.84 7.67 8.95
N THR A 12 -7.07 7.45 9.45
CA THR A 12 -7.64 8.23 10.55
C THR A 12 -6.90 7.99 11.87
N HIS A 13 -6.53 6.74 12.17
CA HIS A 13 -5.91 6.34 13.44
C HIS A 13 -4.43 5.96 13.29
N TYR A 14 -3.69 6.66 12.43
CA TYR A 14 -2.30 6.33 12.09
C TYR A 14 -1.31 6.32 13.29
N LYS A 15 -1.70 6.89 14.44
CA LYS A 15 -0.91 6.91 15.69
C LYS A 15 -1.32 5.85 16.71
N ASP A 16 -2.40 5.11 16.47
CA ASP A 16 -2.88 4.08 17.39
C ASP A 16 -2.47 2.69 16.88
N PRO A 17 -1.42 2.07 17.47
CA PRO A 17 -0.94 0.77 17.04
C PRO A 17 -1.97 -0.36 17.28
N GLY A 18 -2.85 -0.21 18.28
CA GLY A 18 -3.87 -1.22 18.58
C GLY A 18 -4.98 -1.26 17.53
N VAL A 19 -5.38 -0.08 17.03
CA VAL A 19 -6.30 0.02 15.90
C VAL A 19 -5.64 -0.54 14.65
N LEU A 20 -4.41 -0.09 14.32
CA LEU A 20 -3.67 -0.53 13.13
C LEU A 20 -3.51 -2.05 13.03
N ALA A 21 -3.27 -2.74 14.15
CA ALA A 21 -3.20 -4.19 14.18
C ALA A 21 -4.53 -4.85 13.79
N LYS A 22 -5.64 -4.42 14.41
CA LYS A 22 -7.00 -4.95 14.11
C LYS A 22 -7.42 -4.73 12.67
N VAL A 23 -7.20 -3.53 12.13
CA VAL A 23 -7.58 -3.25 10.74
C VAL A 23 -6.74 -4.03 9.74
N SER A 24 -5.48 -4.35 10.06
CA SER A 24 -4.60 -5.11 9.16
C SER A 24 -5.06 -6.56 8.97
N GLU A 25 -5.72 -7.16 9.97
CA GLU A 25 -6.26 -8.53 9.89
C GLU A 25 -7.42 -8.64 8.89
N GLU A 26 -8.20 -7.57 8.68
CA GLU A 26 -9.38 -7.57 7.81
C GLU A 26 -9.07 -7.21 6.34
N LEU A 27 -7.81 -6.88 5.99
CA LEU A 27 -7.46 -6.31 4.69
C LEU A 27 -7.45 -7.34 3.54
N GLY A 28 -7.37 -8.64 3.87
CA GLY A 28 -7.15 -9.74 2.92
C GLY A 28 -5.72 -9.75 2.35
N GLU A 29 -5.46 -10.60 1.35
CA GLU A 29 -4.12 -10.70 0.75
C GLU A 29 -3.69 -9.39 0.10
N ALA A 30 -2.40 -9.05 0.18
CA ALA A 30 -1.87 -7.89 -0.52
C ALA A 30 -1.86 -8.11 -2.04
N MET A 31 -1.97 -7.04 -2.83
CA MET A 31 -1.76 -7.15 -4.27
C MET A 31 -0.28 -7.44 -4.55
N PRO A 32 0.05 -8.28 -5.54
CA PRO A 32 1.44 -8.57 -5.88
C PRO A 32 2.13 -7.30 -6.37
N GLY A 33 3.26 -6.97 -5.74
CA GLY A 33 4.14 -5.90 -6.20
C GLY A 33 4.99 -6.35 -7.38
N ILE A 34 5.32 -5.42 -8.26
CA ILE A 34 6.30 -5.62 -9.34
C ILE A 34 7.61 -4.98 -8.88
N GLU A 35 8.70 -5.73 -8.97
CA GLU A 35 10.04 -5.21 -8.64
C GLU A 35 10.50 -4.17 -9.67
N THR A 36 11.19 -3.13 -9.20
CA THR A 36 11.75 -2.05 -10.03
C THR A 36 12.64 -2.55 -11.16
N SER A 37 13.39 -3.63 -10.95
CA SER A 37 14.25 -4.24 -11.97
C SER A 37 13.49 -4.90 -13.13
N LYS A 38 12.18 -5.17 -12.96
CA LYS A 38 11.30 -5.79 -13.97
C LYS A 38 10.44 -4.77 -14.72
N LEU A 39 10.43 -3.51 -14.27
CA LEU A 39 9.70 -2.42 -14.92
C LEU A 39 10.43 -1.99 -16.19
N ALA A 40 9.67 -1.76 -17.27
CA ALA A 40 10.25 -1.16 -18.47
C ALA A 40 10.68 0.29 -18.19
N GLU A 41 11.67 0.82 -18.90
CA GLU A 41 12.16 2.20 -18.69
C GLU A 41 11.04 3.25 -18.77
N LYS A 42 10.03 3.02 -19.60
CA LYS A 42 8.84 3.87 -19.75
C LYS A 42 7.90 3.88 -18.53
N GLU A 43 8.01 2.89 -17.66
CA GLU A 43 7.18 2.71 -16.46
C GLU A 43 7.91 3.16 -15.19
N LEU A 44 9.21 3.49 -15.30
CA LEU A 44 9.99 4.06 -14.22
C LEU A 44 9.60 5.52 -14.00
N LEU A 45 9.20 5.85 -12.77
CA LEU A 45 8.91 7.23 -12.35
C LEU A 45 10.13 8.15 -12.45
N GLN A 46 11.34 7.58 -12.47
CA GLN A 46 12.58 8.30 -12.64
C GLN A 46 13.40 7.66 -13.76
N THR A 47 13.22 8.13 -14.99
CA THR A 47 14.20 7.90 -16.05
C THR A 47 15.44 8.72 -15.74
N ARG A 48 16.62 8.10 -15.78
CA ARG A 48 17.89 8.75 -15.40
C ARG A 48 18.28 9.81 -16.45
N GLY A 49 17.67 10.99 -16.36
CA GLY A 49 17.95 12.18 -17.15
C GLY A 49 17.84 13.42 -16.27
N TRP A 50 18.99 13.93 -15.85
CA TRP A 50 19.16 15.31 -15.43
C TRP A 50 19.50 16.13 -16.68
#